data_AF-A0A957N9M6-F1
#
_entry.id   AF-A0A957N9M6-F1
#
_cell.length_a   1.000
_cell.length_b   1.000
_cell.length_c   1.000
_cell.angle_alpha   90.00
_cell.angle_beta   90.00
_cell.angle_gamma   90.00
#
_symmetry.space_group_name_H-M   'P 1'
#
loop_
_entity.id
_entity.type
_entity.pdbx_description
1 polymer ?
#
loop_
_entity_poly.entity_id
_entity_poly.type
_entity_poly.pdbx_seq_one_letter_code
_entity_poly.pdbx_strand_id
1 'polypeptide(L)'
;KAVVVADDDGNETRHACDTVSVGLGLYPRDALTRMATDLPVRAVGDAARPADVPACPRAGTVCACSGTTMDDLDFIWAQGFREMELVKRATLAGTGTCQGGMCIPHLRAFLADRGEELQPAFTARPVTRQLTIGEVSAGAFHHPTPRTPLDGEHRRLGAHMERVGGWWRPWRYTTFEEEYWAVRAGVSLGDVSTLGKLQVSGPDALAALERLYPTQVATIKPGRARYVLLLNEAGYVLDDGLVCCDGPTRYTLTFTSGGATVAEMWLRDWAESWQMDVRILHQTMTLGAINVTGPLAKQLLAKAGLENPPGWLGHTRADVAGVPCQVFRLSFTGELSYELHHPAEHSVKLWRTLLELGQPFGIRPHGLEALVRLRLEKGHIL
;
A
#
# COMPACT_ATOMS: atom_id res chain seq x y z
N LYS A 1 5.72 37.45 6.64
CA LYS A 1 6.67 37.35 7.78
C LYS A 1 8.05 37.77 7.25
N ALA A 2 9.00 38.17 8.09
CA ALA A 2 10.32 38.62 7.62
C ALA A 2 11.41 38.37 8.66
N VAL A 3 12.64 38.15 8.20
CA VAL A 3 13.86 38.18 9.01
C VAL A 3 14.51 39.54 8.86
N VAL A 4 14.95 40.12 9.97
CA VAL A 4 15.76 41.34 9.99
C VAL A 4 17.16 40.96 10.44
N VAL A 5 18.17 41.38 9.68
CA VAL A 5 19.59 41.17 9.99
C VAL A 5 20.24 42.53 10.14
N ALA A 6 20.99 42.75 11.22
CA ALA A 6 21.82 43.94 11.41
C ALA A 6 23.28 43.62 11.07
N ASP A 7 23.98 44.54 10.43
CA ASP A 7 25.44 44.47 10.30
C ASP A 7 26.15 44.97 11.57
N ASP A 8 27.50 44.87 11.59
CA ASP A 8 28.33 45.28 12.73
C ASP A 8 28.24 46.80 13.04
N ASP A 9 27.77 47.59 12.06
CA ASP A 9 27.54 49.04 12.17
C ASP A 9 26.10 49.38 12.59
N GLY A 10 25.24 48.37 12.80
CA GLY A 10 23.86 48.51 13.24
C GLY A 10 22.86 48.82 12.12
N ASN A 11 23.25 48.72 10.84
CA ASN A 11 22.32 48.90 9.72
C ASN A 11 21.46 47.64 9.54
N GLU A 12 20.14 47.82 9.51
CA GLU A 12 19.20 46.73 9.36
C GLU A 12 18.83 46.45 7.89
N THR A 13 18.87 45.18 7.51
CA THR A 13 18.32 44.68 6.24
C THR A 13 17.16 43.72 6.49
N ARG A 14 16.04 43.94 5.80
CA ARG A 14 14.82 43.13 5.95
C ARG A 14 14.61 42.18 4.77
N HIS A 15 14.39 40.90 5.09
CA HIS A 15 14.16 39.83 4.12
C HIS A 15 12.76 39.22 4.33
N ALA A 16 11.86 39.36 3.36
CA ALA A 16 10.54 38.73 3.42
C ALA A 16 10.66 37.21 3.25
N CYS A 17 9.96 36.44 4.10
CA CYS A 17 10.00 34.97 4.09
C CYS A 17 8.76 34.37 4.78
N ASP A 18 8.43 33.12 4.44
CA ASP A 18 7.36 32.37 5.10
C ASP A 18 7.87 31.50 6.26
N THR A 19 9.11 31.01 6.15
CA THR A 19 9.79 30.14 7.12
C THR A 19 11.23 30.60 7.32
N VAL A 20 11.75 30.45 8.54
CA VAL A 20 13.12 30.79 8.94
C VAL A 20 13.77 29.56 9.54
N SER A 21 14.98 29.24 9.11
CA SER A 21 15.82 28.20 9.72
C SER A 21 17.10 28.84 10.25
N VAL A 22 17.44 28.55 11.51
CA VAL A 22 18.63 29.10 12.18
C VAL A 22 19.59 27.97 12.50
N GLY A 23 20.83 28.06 12.01
CA GLY A 23 21.90 27.13 12.35
C GLY A 23 22.64 27.56 13.61
N LEU A 24 22.86 26.64 14.55
CA LEU A 24 23.55 26.91 15.83
C LEU A 24 25.09 26.79 15.75
N GLY A 25 25.68 26.84 14.54
CA GLY A 25 27.15 26.86 14.36
C GLY A 25 27.89 25.51 14.49
N LEU A 26 27.19 24.40 14.73
CA LEU A 26 27.81 23.06 14.84
C LEU A 26 28.06 22.37 13.48
N TYR A 27 27.60 22.97 12.38
CA TYR A 27 27.73 22.48 11.00
C TYR A 27 28.17 23.62 10.08
N PRO A 28 28.70 23.33 8.87
CA PRO A 28 29.01 24.37 7.90
C PRO A 28 27.82 25.33 7.74
N ARG A 29 28.11 26.63 7.86
CA ARG A 29 27.13 27.72 7.91
C ARG A 29 26.10 27.73 6.77
N ASP A 30 26.47 27.14 5.63
CA ASP A 30 25.70 27.09 4.40
C ASP A 30 25.14 25.68 4.07
N ALA A 31 25.30 24.68 4.94
CA ALA A 31 25.04 23.28 4.61
C ALA A 31 23.58 23.04 4.17
N LEU A 32 22.62 23.66 4.85
CA LEU A 32 21.19 23.58 4.49
C LEU A 32 20.91 24.21 3.13
N THR A 33 21.53 25.36 2.84
CA THR A 33 21.40 26.03 1.53
C THR A 33 22.00 25.19 0.42
N ARG A 34 23.15 24.54 0.66
CA ARG A 34 23.76 23.61 -0.30
C ARG A 34 22.93 22.35 -0.54
N MET A 35 22.05 21.95 0.39
CA MET A 35 21.11 20.83 0.21
C MET A 35 19.81 21.25 -0.50
N ALA A 36 19.53 22.54 -0.59
CA ALA A 36 18.26 23.10 -1.03
C ALA A 36 18.32 23.66 -2.47
N THR A 37 19.12 23.06 -3.35
CA THR A 37 19.41 23.58 -4.71
C THR A 37 18.17 23.80 -5.57
N ASP A 38 17.11 23.01 -5.35
CA ASP A 38 15.86 23.07 -6.12
C ASP A 38 14.71 23.73 -5.34
N LEU A 39 15.01 24.36 -4.20
CA LEU A 39 14.02 25.02 -3.35
C LEU A 39 14.24 26.55 -3.41
N PRO A 40 13.18 27.35 -3.25
CA PRO A 40 13.28 28.82 -3.20
C PRO A 40 13.83 29.30 -1.85
N VAL A 41 15.01 28.81 -1.47
CA VAL A 41 15.69 29.11 -0.20
C VAL A 41 16.86 30.04 -0.46
N ARG A 42 16.97 31.11 0.35
CA ARG A 42 18.08 32.06 0.30
C ARG A 42 18.80 32.08 1.65
N ALA A 43 20.13 31.99 1.64
CA ALA A 43 20.96 32.28 2.80
C ALA A 43 21.09 33.80 3.01
N VAL A 44 21.11 34.24 4.27
CA VAL A 44 21.32 35.64 4.67
C VAL A 44 22.32 35.70 5.83
N GLY A 45 22.94 36.87 6.04
CA GLY A 45 23.97 37.06 7.07
C GLY A 45 25.20 36.17 6.86
N ASP A 46 25.79 35.67 7.95
CA ASP A 46 27.00 34.83 7.92
C ASP A 46 26.85 33.54 7.10
N ALA A 47 25.64 32.98 7.02
CA ALA A 47 25.37 31.80 6.22
C ALA A 47 25.55 32.02 4.71
N ALA A 48 25.48 33.28 4.24
CA ALA A 48 25.71 33.65 2.84
C ALA A 48 27.19 33.95 2.53
N ARG A 49 28.06 34.05 3.54
CA ARG A 49 29.48 34.37 3.36
C ARG A 49 30.25 33.13 2.85
N PRO A 50 31.07 33.23 1.78
CA PRO A 50 31.91 32.13 1.31
C PRO A 50 32.75 31.53 2.44
N ALA A 51 32.91 30.21 2.49
CA ALA A 51 33.74 29.54 3.50
C ALA A 51 35.23 29.89 3.32
N ASP A 52 35.90 30.23 4.41
CA ASP A 52 37.34 30.48 4.43
C ASP A 52 38.10 29.20 4.05
N VAL A 53 39.12 29.35 3.19
CA VAL A 53 39.97 28.24 2.77
C VAL A 53 41.28 28.33 3.55
N PRO A 54 41.60 27.34 4.40
CA PRO A 54 42.85 27.36 5.17
C PRO A 54 44.06 27.17 4.25
N ALA A 55 45.26 27.40 4.77
CA ALA A 55 46.48 27.00 4.08
C ALA A 55 46.49 25.48 3.80
N CYS A 56 47.05 25.08 2.67
CA CYS A 56 47.22 23.67 2.33
C CYS A 56 48.07 22.98 3.42
N PRO A 57 47.60 21.87 4.02
CA PRO A 57 48.44 21.07 4.91
C PRO A 57 49.66 20.55 4.15
N ARG A 58 50.79 20.38 4.85
CA ARG A 58 52.05 19.89 4.26
C ARG A 58 52.39 18.46 4.67
N ALA A 59 51.80 17.95 5.75
CA ALA A 59 51.99 16.59 6.24
C ALA A 59 50.82 16.19 7.17
N GLY A 60 50.71 14.89 7.49
CA GLY A 60 49.78 14.37 8.49
C GLY A 60 48.38 14.02 7.94
N THR A 61 47.43 13.81 8.86
CA THR A 61 46.05 13.40 8.54
C THR A 61 45.19 14.59 8.11
N VAL A 62 44.60 14.50 6.91
CA VAL A 62 43.68 15.50 6.35
C VAL A 62 42.22 15.16 6.65
N CYS A 63 41.85 13.87 6.64
CA CYS A 63 40.52 13.42 7.03
C CYS A 63 40.60 12.36 8.13
N ALA A 64 40.37 12.76 9.38
CA ALA A 64 40.41 11.85 10.52
C ALA A 64 39.35 10.73 10.44
N CYS A 65 38.17 11.00 9.86
CA CYS A 65 37.11 10.00 9.78
C CYS A 65 37.42 8.84 8.83
N SER A 66 38.17 9.08 7.75
CA SER A 66 38.57 8.06 6.77
C SER A 66 40.04 7.65 6.91
N GLY A 67 40.81 8.31 7.78
CA GLY A 67 42.25 8.11 7.92
C GLY A 67 43.09 8.72 6.79
N THR A 68 42.51 9.53 5.89
CA THR A 68 43.21 10.07 4.72
C THR A 68 44.32 11.03 5.14
N THR A 69 45.53 10.82 4.63
CA THR A 69 46.73 11.62 4.88
C THR A 69 47.12 12.49 3.70
N MET A 70 48.10 13.38 3.89
CA MET A 70 48.72 14.13 2.80
C MET A 70 49.40 13.22 1.77
N ASP A 71 50.01 12.11 2.21
CA ASP A 71 50.66 11.15 1.30
C ASP A 71 49.64 10.48 0.37
N ASP A 72 48.44 10.18 0.88
CA ASP A 72 47.34 9.64 0.07
C ASP A 72 46.88 10.66 -0.99
N LEU A 73 46.82 11.94 -0.63
CA LEU A 73 46.46 13.02 -1.56
C LEU A 73 47.54 13.25 -2.61
N ASP A 74 48.82 13.22 -2.23
CA ASP A 74 49.94 13.33 -3.17
C ASP A 74 49.98 12.14 -4.12
N PHE A 75 49.70 10.94 -3.60
CA PHE A 75 49.58 9.73 -4.42
C PHE A 75 48.49 9.87 -5.47
N ILE A 76 47.24 10.19 -5.09
CA ILE A 76 46.16 10.32 -6.07
C ILE A 76 46.38 11.51 -7.02
N TRP A 77 47.05 12.58 -6.56
CA TRP A 77 47.45 13.67 -7.45
C TRP A 77 48.46 13.19 -8.50
N ALA A 78 49.45 12.38 -8.13
CA ALA A 78 50.36 11.77 -9.10
C ALA A 78 49.61 10.88 -10.12
N GLN A 79 48.49 10.27 -9.73
CA GLN A 79 47.62 9.48 -10.61
C GLN A 79 46.68 10.31 -11.51
N GLY A 80 46.76 11.65 -11.47
CA GLY A 80 45.98 12.52 -12.35
C GLY A 80 44.61 12.95 -11.80
N PHE A 81 44.30 12.67 -10.54
CA PHE A 81 43.06 13.13 -9.92
C PHE A 81 43.18 14.64 -9.64
N ARG A 82 42.43 15.46 -10.39
CA ARG A 82 42.45 16.95 -10.31
C ARG A 82 41.16 17.55 -9.78
N GLU A 83 40.07 16.79 -9.78
CA GLU A 83 38.74 17.28 -9.41
C GLU A 83 38.34 16.85 -7.99
N MET A 84 37.69 17.74 -7.25
CA MET A 84 37.20 17.52 -5.88
C MET A 84 36.42 16.21 -5.74
N GLU A 85 35.47 15.96 -6.64
CA GLU A 85 34.62 14.77 -6.60
C GLU A 85 35.40 13.47 -6.92
N LEU A 86 36.47 13.55 -7.72
CA LEU A 86 37.36 12.42 -7.99
C LEU A 86 38.31 12.18 -6.81
N VAL A 87 38.88 13.24 -6.23
CA VAL A 87 39.69 13.20 -4.99
C VAL A 87 38.91 12.56 -3.85
N LYS A 88 37.65 12.96 -3.64
CA LYS A 88 36.72 12.36 -2.67
C LYS A 88 36.57 10.87 -2.86
N ARG A 89 36.28 10.42 -4.08
CA ARG A 89 36.01 9.01 -4.39
C ARG A 89 37.26 8.14 -4.27
N ALA A 90 38.41 8.67 -4.66
CA ALA A 90 39.68 7.95 -4.61
C ALA A 90 40.22 7.80 -3.19
N THR A 91 40.03 8.81 -2.34
CA THR A 91 40.61 8.82 -0.97
C THR A 91 39.62 8.53 0.14
N LEU A 92 38.32 8.49 -0.18
CA LEU A 92 37.20 8.45 0.78
C LEU A 92 37.13 9.67 1.71
N ALA A 93 37.97 10.69 1.51
CA ALA A 93 37.97 11.89 2.32
C ALA A 93 36.63 12.61 2.23
N GLY A 94 36.04 12.90 3.38
CA GLY A 94 34.74 13.56 3.51
C GLY A 94 33.51 12.65 3.34
N THR A 95 33.71 11.33 3.27
CA THR A 95 32.61 10.35 3.31
C THR A 95 32.30 9.82 4.72
N GLY A 96 33.14 10.15 5.71
CA GLY A 96 32.99 9.71 7.10
C GLY A 96 31.86 10.40 7.88
N THR A 97 31.81 10.16 9.19
CA THR A 97 30.69 10.60 10.06
C THR A 97 30.47 12.11 10.09
N CYS A 98 31.53 12.92 9.91
CA CYS A 98 31.41 14.38 9.80
C CYS A 98 30.95 14.88 8.42
N GLN A 99 30.76 13.99 7.44
CA GLN A 99 30.35 14.32 6.06
C GLN A 99 31.22 15.41 5.41
N GLY A 100 32.52 15.39 5.72
CA GLY A 100 33.48 16.34 5.19
C GLY A 100 33.51 17.71 5.87
N GLY A 101 32.76 17.91 6.95
CA GLY A 101 32.74 19.17 7.71
C GLY A 101 34.12 19.67 8.13
N MET A 102 35.07 18.75 8.43
CA MET A 102 36.43 19.12 8.82
C MET A 102 37.43 19.13 7.66
N CYS A 103 37.36 18.16 6.75
CA CYS A 103 38.42 17.96 5.74
C CYS A 103 38.18 18.69 4.42
N ILE A 104 36.93 19.03 4.06
CA ILE A 104 36.62 19.69 2.78
C ILE A 104 37.43 20.96 2.56
N PRO A 105 37.58 21.90 3.53
CA PRO A 105 38.38 23.10 3.33
C PRO A 105 39.84 22.78 3.00
N HIS A 106 40.42 21.75 3.62
CA HIS A 106 41.79 21.31 3.37
C HIS A 106 41.96 20.62 2.01
N LEU A 107 40.98 19.85 1.56
CA LEU A 107 40.98 19.26 0.21
C LEU A 107 40.90 20.34 -0.88
N ARG A 108 40.10 21.38 -0.65
CA ARG A 108 40.02 22.54 -1.54
C ARG A 108 41.34 23.30 -1.59
N ALA A 109 41.95 23.52 -0.42
CA ALA A 109 43.27 24.14 -0.32
C ALA A 109 44.36 23.32 -1.03
N PHE A 110 44.31 21.99 -0.93
CA PHE A 110 45.24 21.07 -1.59
C PHE A 110 45.24 21.21 -3.11
N LEU A 111 44.06 21.27 -3.73
CA LEU A 111 43.91 21.46 -5.17
C LEU A 111 44.36 22.86 -5.59
N ALA A 112 43.92 23.90 -4.87
CA ALA A 112 44.27 25.28 -5.15
C ALA A 112 45.79 25.55 -5.07
N ASP A 113 46.47 24.98 -4.06
CA ASP A 113 47.93 25.08 -3.89
C ASP A 113 48.72 24.44 -5.04
N ARG A 114 48.09 23.52 -5.80
CA ARG A 114 48.69 22.83 -6.95
C ARG A 114 48.26 23.40 -8.30
N GLY A 115 47.65 24.59 -8.30
CA GLY A 115 47.34 25.35 -9.50
C GLY A 115 45.96 25.10 -10.10
N GLU A 116 45.11 24.31 -9.45
CA GLU A 116 43.70 24.21 -9.83
C GLU A 116 42.93 25.46 -9.38
N GLU A 117 41.86 25.81 -10.10
CA GLU A 117 40.92 26.81 -9.62
C GLU A 117 40.28 26.36 -8.30
N LEU A 118 39.79 27.30 -7.50
CA LEU A 118 39.11 26.97 -6.25
C LEU A 118 37.78 26.27 -6.53
N GLN A 119 37.81 24.94 -6.54
CA GLN A 119 36.65 24.11 -6.84
C GLN A 119 35.61 24.15 -5.70
N PRO A 120 34.32 23.93 -6.03
CA PRO A 120 33.24 23.91 -5.05
C PRO A 120 33.42 22.76 -4.04
N ALA A 121 32.79 22.91 -2.87
CA ALA A 121 32.65 21.82 -1.91
C ALA A 121 31.79 20.68 -2.51
N PHE A 122 31.87 19.50 -1.91
CA PHE A 122 31.04 18.37 -2.31
C PHE A 122 29.55 18.69 -2.29
N THR A 123 28.78 18.00 -3.13
CA THR A 123 27.32 18.07 -3.08
C THR A 123 26.82 17.72 -1.68
N ALA A 124 26.12 18.65 -1.03
CA ALA A 124 25.53 18.40 0.27
C ALA A 124 24.25 17.55 0.12
N ARG A 125 24.08 16.54 0.97
CA ARG A 125 22.92 15.65 0.96
C ARG A 125 22.27 15.64 2.35
N PRO A 126 20.93 15.71 2.45
CA PRO A 126 20.25 15.44 3.71
C PRO A 126 20.63 14.05 4.24
N VAL A 127 20.78 13.85 5.55
CA VAL A 127 20.52 14.77 6.68
C VAL A 127 21.80 15.45 7.19
N THR A 128 21.69 16.65 7.77
CA THR A 128 22.85 17.42 8.27
C THR A 128 23.55 16.77 9.45
N ARG A 129 22.88 15.90 10.21
CA ARG A 129 23.46 15.11 11.28
C ARG A 129 23.14 13.64 11.10
N GLN A 130 23.88 12.77 11.79
CA GLN A 130 23.49 11.37 11.87
C GLN A 130 22.16 11.24 12.62
N LEU A 131 21.23 10.50 12.01
CA LEU A 131 20.00 10.03 12.63
C LEU A 131 20.14 8.54 12.89
N THR A 132 19.69 8.09 14.05
CA THR A 132 19.51 6.68 14.33
C THR A 132 18.37 6.11 13.49
N ILE A 133 18.40 4.81 13.19
CA ILE A 133 17.29 4.14 12.53
C ILE A 133 15.99 4.32 13.33
N GLY A 134 16.07 4.33 14.67
CA GLY A 134 14.93 4.56 15.56
C GLY A 134 14.28 5.94 15.40
N GLU A 135 15.07 7.00 15.25
CA GLU A 135 14.56 8.35 14.95
C GLU A 135 13.86 8.40 13.59
N VAL A 136 14.44 7.77 12.56
CA VAL A 136 13.85 7.73 11.22
C VAL A 136 12.59 6.85 11.18
N SER A 137 12.55 5.78 11.99
CA SER A 137 11.41 4.86 12.07
C SER A 137 10.33 5.30 13.07
N ALA A 138 10.49 6.43 13.75
CA ALA A 138 9.52 6.91 14.72
C ALA A 138 8.14 7.06 14.07
N GLY A 139 7.13 6.36 14.59
CA GLY A 139 5.77 6.33 14.04
C GLY A 139 5.52 5.31 12.92
N ALA A 140 6.55 4.62 12.40
CA ALA A 140 6.41 3.65 11.31
C ALA A 140 5.92 2.25 11.76
N PHE A 141 5.81 1.99 13.06
CA PHE A 141 5.47 0.66 13.61
C PHE A 141 3.99 0.25 13.46
N HIS A 142 3.11 1.16 13.02
CA HIS A 142 1.68 0.89 12.94
C HIS A 142 1.27 0.66 11.49
N HIS A 143 1.37 -0.59 11.02
CA HIS A 143 0.59 -1.03 9.86
C HIS A 143 -0.78 -1.53 10.34
N PRO A 144 -1.85 -0.71 10.27
CA PRO A 144 -3.17 -1.16 10.66
C PRO A 144 -3.57 -2.32 9.75
N THR A 145 -3.77 -3.49 10.35
CA THR A 145 -4.31 -4.65 9.64
C THR A 145 -5.81 -4.70 9.91
N PRO A 146 -6.67 -4.38 8.92
CA PRO A 146 -8.11 -4.36 9.10
C PRO A 146 -8.66 -5.74 9.53
N ARG A 147 -9.82 -5.69 10.18
CA ARG A 147 -10.54 -6.83 10.74
C ARG A 147 -11.96 -6.80 10.22
N THR A 148 -12.53 -7.97 9.93
CA THR A 148 -13.95 -8.05 9.56
C THR A 148 -14.81 -7.81 10.81
N PRO A 149 -16.10 -7.44 10.64
CA PRO A 149 -17.04 -7.37 11.76
C PRO A 149 -17.19 -8.70 12.53
N LEU A 150 -16.74 -9.82 11.95
CA LEU A 150 -16.79 -11.15 12.55
C LEU A 150 -15.50 -11.55 13.30
N ASP A 151 -14.45 -10.72 13.34
CA ASP A 151 -13.18 -11.05 14.05
C ASP A 151 -13.41 -11.49 15.50
N GLY A 152 -14.33 -10.83 16.21
CA GLY A 152 -14.72 -11.21 17.58
C GLY A 152 -15.36 -12.59 17.66
N GLU A 153 -16.23 -12.95 16.69
CA GLU A 153 -16.84 -14.28 16.63
C GLU A 153 -15.83 -15.36 16.29
N HIS A 154 -14.93 -15.09 15.35
CA HIS A 154 -13.88 -16.03 14.95
C HIS A 154 -13.00 -16.40 16.15
N ARG A 155 -12.53 -15.38 16.90
CA ARG A 155 -11.74 -15.59 18.12
C ARG A 155 -12.52 -16.31 19.20
N ARG A 156 -13.81 -15.99 19.39
CA ARG A 156 -14.70 -16.67 20.35
C ARG A 156 -14.86 -18.16 20.01
N LEU A 157 -14.90 -18.49 18.73
CA LEU A 157 -14.97 -19.87 18.22
C LEU A 157 -13.61 -20.59 18.22
N GLY A 158 -12.54 -19.96 18.70
CA GLY A 158 -11.21 -20.56 18.77
C GLY A 158 -10.45 -20.57 17.44
N ALA A 159 -10.84 -19.73 16.47
CA ALA A 159 -10.15 -19.67 15.19
C ALA A 159 -8.67 -19.26 15.34
N HIS A 160 -7.81 -19.98 14.65
CA HIS A 160 -6.45 -19.55 14.37
C HIS A 160 -6.49 -18.43 13.32
N MET A 161 -6.14 -17.21 13.72
CA MET A 161 -6.20 -16.03 12.86
C MET A 161 -4.85 -15.78 12.18
N GLU A 162 -4.86 -15.55 10.86
CA GLU A 162 -3.67 -15.23 10.06
C GLU A 162 -3.83 -13.92 9.29
N ARG A 163 -2.69 -13.34 8.89
CA ARG A 163 -2.66 -12.13 8.05
C ARG A 163 -2.64 -12.51 6.57
N VAL A 164 -3.78 -12.39 5.89
CA VAL A 164 -3.93 -12.76 4.47
C VAL A 164 -4.63 -11.66 3.70
N GLY A 165 -4.03 -11.21 2.59
CA GLY A 165 -4.59 -10.14 1.74
C GLY A 165 -4.71 -8.79 2.44
N GLY A 166 -3.86 -8.52 3.45
CA GLY A 166 -3.94 -7.31 4.26
C GLY A 166 -4.91 -7.38 5.45
N TRP A 167 -5.62 -8.49 5.65
CA TRP A 167 -6.64 -8.65 6.69
C TRP A 167 -6.27 -9.70 7.73
N TRP A 168 -6.77 -9.55 8.95
CA TRP A 168 -6.89 -10.66 9.89
C TRP A 168 -8.06 -11.56 9.46
N ARG A 169 -7.77 -12.84 9.17
CA ARG A 169 -8.76 -13.81 8.67
C ARG A 169 -8.63 -15.15 9.40
N PRO A 170 -9.73 -15.91 9.57
CA PRO A 170 -9.66 -17.25 10.15
C PRO A 170 -8.95 -18.19 9.18
N TRP A 171 -7.75 -18.65 9.53
CA TRP A 171 -7.02 -19.66 8.77
C TRP A 171 -7.69 -21.02 8.92
N ARG A 172 -8.05 -21.38 10.16
CA ARG A 172 -8.80 -22.59 10.53
C ARG A 172 -9.46 -22.41 11.90
N TYR A 173 -10.53 -23.13 12.16
CA TYR A 173 -11.22 -23.28 13.44
C TYR A 173 -10.89 -24.63 14.10
N THR A 174 -10.76 -25.68 13.31
CA THR A 174 -10.48 -27.05 13.76
C THR A 174 -9.37 -27.65 12.90
N THR A 175 -9.36 -28.98 12.71
CA THR A 175 -8.48 -29.61 11.73
C THR A 175 -8.94 -29.32 10.31
N PHE A 176 -8.01 -29.39 9.36
CA PHE A 176 -8.31 -29.21 7.94
C PHE A 176 -9.35 -30.23 7.47
N GLU A 177 -9.20 -31.50 7.85
CA GLU A 177 -10.06 -32.60 7.44
C GLU A 177 -11.51 -32.38 7.89
N GLU A 178 -11.72 -31.94 9.14
CA GLU A 178 -13.05 -31.68 9.68
C GLU A 178 -13.76 -30.54 8.93
N GLU A 179 -13.05 -29.47 8.61
CA GLU A 179 -13.60 -28.33 7.87
C GLU A 179 -13.86 -28.67 6.40
N TYR A 180 -12.94 -29.41 5.78
CA TYR A 180 -13.09 -29.91 4.42
C TYR A 180 -14.35 -30.76 4.28
N TRP A 181 -14.57 -31.70 5.20
CA TRP A 181 -15.75 -32.56 5.19
C TRP A 181 -17.02 -31.81 5.61
N ALA A 182 -16.93 -30.77 6.44
CA ALA A 182 -18.07 -29.89 6.72
C ALA A 182 -18.59 -29.21 5.44
N VAL A 183 -17.69 -28.82 4.53
CA VAL A 183 -18.07 -28.27 3.21
C VAL A 183 -18.57 -29.37 2.28
N ARG A 184 -17.79 -30.45 2.08
CA ARG A 184 -18.09 -31.49 1.09
C ARG A 184 -19.33 -32.32 1.40
N ALA A 185 -19.55 -32.67 2.67
CA ALA A 185 -20.61 -33.60 3.07
C ALA A 185 -21.80 -32.93 3.76
N GLY A 186 -21.71 -31.65 4.11
CA GLY A 186 -22.72 -30.97 4.93
C GLY A 186 -23.06 -29.55 4.47
N VAL A 187 -22.98 -28.61 5.40
CA VAL A 187 -23.05 -27.17 5.14
C VAL A 187 -22.07 -26.46 6.05
N SER A 188 -21.42 -25.44 5.50
CA SER A 188 -20.40 -24.67 6.19
C SER A 188 -20.55 -23.18 5.91
N LEU A 189 -20.06 -22.37 6.84
CA LEU A 189 -19.97 -20.91 6.71
C LEU A 189 -18.51 -20.48 6.53
N GLY A 190 -18.25 -19.64 5.55
CA GLY A 190 -16.97 -18.96 5.37
C GLY A 190 -17.13 -17.44 5.48
N ASP A 191 -16.21 -16.77 6.18
CA ASP A 191 -16.15 -15.31 6.17
C ASP A 191 -15.38 -14.81 4.94
N VAL A 192 -16.14 -14.27 3.98
CA VAL A 192 -15.62 -13.69 2.73
C VAL A 192 -15.82 -12.18 2.70
N SER A 193 -16.02 -11.55 3.86
CA SER A 193 -16.21 -10.10 4.00
C SER A 193 -15.01 -9.29 3.50
N THR A 194 -13.84 -9.91 3.36
CA THR A 194 -12.62 -9.26 2.87
C THR A 194 -12.53 -9.10 1.36
N LEU A 195 -13.38 -9.77 0.57
CA LEU A 195 -13.40 -9.62 -0.90
C LEU A 195 -13.64 -8.15 -1.30
N GLY A 196 -13.02 -7.66 -2.36
CA GLY A 196 -13.33 -6.34 -2.90
C GLY A 196 -14.78 -6.29 -3.36
N LYS A 197 -15.48 -5.21 -3.05
CA LYS A 197 -16.90 -4.99 -3.42
C LYS A 197 -17.03 -3.57 -3.96
N LEU A 198 -17.14 -3.43 -5.28
CA LEU A 198 -17.37 -2.16 -5.95
C LEU A 198 -18.76 -2.09 -6.55
N GLN A 199 -19.38 -0.93 -6.46
CA GLN A 199 -20.56 -0.60 -7.25
C GLN A 199 -20.17 0.42 -8.33
N VAL A 200 -20.39 0.04 -9.58
CA VAL A 200 -20.09 0.85 -10.75
C VAL A 200 -21.40 1.24 -11.41
N SER A 201 -21.60 2.53 -11.65
CA SER A 201 -22.84 3.04 -12.23
C SER A 201 -22.62 4.28 -13.10
N GLY A 202 -23.56 4.58 -13.99
CA GLY A 202 -23.48 5.74 -14.88
C GLY A 202 -23.79 5.37 -16.33
N PRO A 203 -24.03 6.36 -17.20
CA PRO A 203 -24.38 6.12 -18.59
C PRO A 203 -23.28 5.35 -19.34
N ASP A 204 -22.01 5.56 -19.00
CA ASP A 204 -20.88 4.91 -19.68
C ASP A 204 -20.39 3.64 -18.97
N ALA A 205 -21.06 3.19 -17.91
CA ALA A 205 -20.60 2.05 -17.11
C ALA A 205 -20.42 0.77 -17.94
N LEU A 206 -21.35 0.46 -18.84
CA LEU A 206 -21.22 -0.70 -19.73
C LEU A 206 -20.02 -0.54 -20.68
N ALA A 207 -19.88 0.62 -21.31
CA ALA A 207 -18.80 0.90 -22.25
C ALA A 207 -17.41 0.84 -21.59
N ALA A 208 -17.29 1.32 -20.35
CA ALA A 208 -16.07 1.22 -19.56
C ALA A 208 -15.72 -0.25 -19.26
N LEU A 209 -16.70 -1.03 -18.80
CA LEU A 209 -16.48 -2.44 -18.43
C LEU A 209 -16.19 -3.32 -19.65
N GLU A 210 -16.79 -3.06 -20.82
CA GLU A 210 -16.46 -3.71 -22.10
C GLU A 210 -15.02 -3.49 -22.53
N ARG A 211 -14.41 -2.35 -22.16
CA ARG A 211 -12.99 -2.08 -22.46
C ARG A 211 -12.04 -2.73 -21.47
N LEU A 212 -12.45 -2.85 -20.20
CA LEU A 212 -11.58 -3.33 -19.12
C LEU A 212 -11.54 -4.86 -19.02
N TYR A 213 -12.63 -5.54 -19.35
CA TYR A 213 -12.72 -6.99 -19.21
C TYR A 213 -12.62 -7.69 -20.58
N PRO A 214 -11.92 -8.85 -20.66
CA PRO A 214 -11.80 -9.64 -21.88
C PRO A 214 -13.08 -10.48 -22.14
N THR A 215 -14.25 -9.89 -21.96
CA THR A 215 -15.55 -10.54 -22.15
C THR A 215 -16.60 -9.54 -22.61
N GLN A 216 -17.63 -10.02 -23.31
CA GLN A 216 -18.77 -9.19 -23.70
C GLN A 216 -19.71 -8.96 -22.50
N VAL A 217 -19.48 -7.90 -21.74
CA VAL A 217 -20.26 -7.50 -20.56
C VAL A 217 -21.73 -7.27 -20.91
N ALA A 218 -22.04 -6.75 -22.10
CA ALA A 218 -23.40 -6.45 -22.56
C ALA A 218 -24.32 -7.70 -22.61
N THR A 219 -23.73 -8.89 -22.70
CA THR A 219 -24.48 -10.17 -22.71
C THR A 219 -24.88 -10.65 -21.31
N ILE A 220 -24.40 -10.00 -20.25
CA ILE A 220 -24.76 -10.30 -18.87
C ILE A 220 -26.13 -9.64 -18.56
N LYS A 221 -27.19 -10.45 -18.59
CA LYS A 221 -28.56 -9.98 -18.32
C LYS A 221 -28.72 -9.49 -16.87
N PRO A 222 -29.64 -8.56 -16.58
CA PRO A 222 -29.95 -8.16 -15.20
C PRO A 222 -30.24 -9.36 -14.29
N GLY A 223 -29.71 -9.33 -13.07
CA GLY A 223 -29.79 -10.44 -12.11
C GLY A 223 -28.83 -11.60 -12.42
N ARG A 224 -27.93 -11.44 -13.39
CA ARG A 224 -26.89 -12.42 -13.75
C ARG A 224 -25.51 -11.85 -13.48
N ALA A 225 -24.58 -12.77 -13.23
CA ALA A 225 -23.18 -12.48 -13.06
C ALA A 225 -22.33 -13.28 -14.04
N ARG A 226 -21.08 -12.86 -14.21
CA ARG A 226 -20.04 -13.63 -14.90
C ARG A 226 -18.75 -13.54 -14.11
N TYR A 227 -18.06 -14.68 -13.99
CA TYR A 227 -16.69 -14.70 -13.50
C TYR A 227 -15.74 -14.22 -14.60
N VAL A 228 -14.86 -13.29 -14.25
CA VAL A 228 -14.01 -12.55 -15.19
C VAL A 228 -12.61 -12.40 -14.62
N LEU A 229 -11.65 -12.20 -15.52
CA LEU A 229 -10.28 -11.82 -15.19
C LEU A 229 -10.10 -10.34 -15.53
N LEU A 230 -9.56 -9.56 -14.60
CA LEU A 230 -9.08 -8.21 -14.88
C LEU A 230 -7.65 -8.32 -15.41
N LEU A 231 -7.40 -7.74 -16.58
CA LEU A 231 -6.09 -7.80 -17.23
C LEU A 231 -5.45 -6.41 -17.28
N ASN A 232 -4.12 -6.37 -17.33
CA ASN A 232 -3.40 -5.17 -17.76
C ASN A 232 -3.32 -5.09 -19.29
N GLU A 233 -2.72 -4.01 -19.79
CA GLU A 233 -2.58 -3.72 -21.22
C GLU A 233 -1.72 -4.75 -21.97
N ALA A 234 -0.84 -5.46 -21.25
CA ALA A 234 -0.03 -6.54 -21.78
C ALA A 234 -0.74 -7.91 -21.76
N GLY A 235 -1.97 -7.98 -21.25
CA GLY A 235 -2.76 -9.21 -21.16
C GLY A 235 -2.45 -10.10 -19.95
N TYR A 236 -1.66 -9.62 -18.98
CA TYR A 236 -1.42 -10.33 -17.73
C TYR A 236 -2.59 -10.14 -16.75
N VAL A 237 -2.90 -11.19 -15.99
CA VAL A 237 -3.93 -11.15 -14.95
C VAL A 237 -3.48 -10.23 -13.82
N LEU A 238 -4.28 -9.21 -13.54
CA LEU A 238 -4.14 -8.32 -12.38
C LEU A 238 -4.95 -8.83 -11.19
N ASP A 239 -6.19 -9.25 -11.45
CA ASP A 239 -7.16 -9.70 -10.43
C ASP A 239 -8.25 -10.55 -11.10
N ASP A 240 -9.14 -11.13 -10.31
CA ASP A 240 -10.31 -11.86 -10.76
C ASP A 240 -11.55 -11.56 -9.90
N GLY A 241 -12.71 -12.02 -10.36
CA GLY A 241 -13.94 -11.93 -9.59
C GLY A 241 -15.18 -11.95 -10.46
N LEU A 242 -16.24 -11.26 -10.03
CA LEU A 242 -17.52 -11.23 -10.72
C LEU A 242 -17.82 -9.85 -11.29
N VAL A 243 -18.42 -9.82 -12.47
CA VAL A 243 -19.24 -8.70 -12.95
C VAL A 243 -20.70 -9.11 -12.83
N CYS A 244 -21.45 -8.43 -11.94
CA CYS A 244 -22.87 -8.67 -11.68
C CYS A 244 -23.69 -7.52 -12.27
N CYS A 245 -24.65 -7.84 -13.12
CA CYS A 245 -25.51 -6.84 -13.77
C CYS A 245 -26.74 -6.56 -12.89
N ASP A 246 -26.72 -5.44 -12.16
CA ASP A 246 -27.86 -5.01 -11.33
C ASP A 246 -28.95 -4.33 -12.17
N GLY A 247 -28.58 -3.77 -13.33
CA GLY A 247 -29.47 -3.10 -14.27
C GLY A 247 -28.70 -2.51 -15.46
N PRO A 248 -29.35 -1.76 -16.36
CA PRO A 248 -28.75 -1.29 -17.61
C PRO A 248 -27.46 -0.47 -17.43
N THR A 249 -27.39 0.31 -16.35
CA THR A 249 -26.30 1.26 -16.06
C THR A 249 -25.73 1.07 -14.64
N ARG A 250 -25.89 -0.12 -14.04
CA ARG A 250 -25.42 -0.41 -12.69
C ARG A 250 -24.91 -1.84 -12.59
N TYR A 251 -23.70 -1.97 -12.09
CA TYR A 251 -22.99 -3.22 -11.94
C TYR A 251 -22.39 -3.31 -10.53
N THR A 252 -22.42 -4.51 -9.95
CA THR A 252 -21.65 -4.84 -8.77
C THR A 252 -20.46 -5.68 -9.21
N LEU A 253 -19.26 -5.27 -8.82
CA LEU A 253 -18.02 -5.98 -9.11
C LEU A 253 -17.44 -6.56 -7.83
N THR A 254 -16.95 -7.78 -7.91
CA THR A 254 -16.18 -8.40 -6.82
C THR A 254 -14.73 -8.60 -7.24
N PHE A 255 -13.82 -8.54 -6.27
CA PHE A 255 -12.37 -8.70 -6.47
C PHE A 255 -11.76 -9.55 -5.35
N THR A 256 -10.53 -10.03 -5.54
CA THR A 256 -9.78 -10.66 -4.44
C THR A 256 -9.58 -9.68 -3.28
N SER A 257 -9.31 -10.23 -2.09
CA SER A 257 -9.11 -9.41 -0.89
C SER A 257 -7.86 -8.52 -0.96
N GLY A 258 -6.84 -8.96 -1.68
CA GLY A 258 -5.59 -8.20 -1.85
C GLY A 258 -5.64 -7.19 -3.00
N GLY A 259 -6.43 -7.45 -4.05
CA GLY A 259 -6.46 -6.62 -5.25
C GLY A 259 -7.53 -5.52 -5.25
N ALA A 260 -8.50 -5.55 -4.33
CA ALA A 260 -9.62 -4.59 -4.26
C ALA A 260 -9.24 -3.10 -4.44
N THR A 261 -8.21 -2.63 -3.72
CA THR A 261 -7.75 -1.24 -3.81
C THR A 261 -7.08 -0.94 -5.14
N VAL A 262 -6.26 -1.86 -5.64
CA VAL A 262 -5.59 -1.71 -6.94
C VAL A 262 -6.62 -1.72 -8.07
N ALA A 263 -7.60 -2.61 -8.02
CA ALA A 263 -8.69 -2.67 -8.98
C ALA A 263 -9.53 -1.39 -8.97
N GLU A 264 -9.83 -0.82 -7.79
CA GLU A 264 -10.53 0.47 -7.71
C GLU A 264 -9.74 1.57 -8.42
N MET A 265 -8.43 1.70 -8.13
CA MET A 265 -7.57 2.70 -8.77
C MET A 265 -7.54 2.47 -10.28
N TRP A 266 -7.37 1.22 -10.72
CA TRP A 266 -7.37 0.84 -12.13
C TRP A 266 -8.63 1.30 -12.87
N LEU A 267 -9.80 1.01 -12.29
CA LEU A 267 -11.08 1.41 -12.87
C LEU A 267 -11.24 2.94 -12.92
N ARG A 268 -10.80 3.65 -11.88
CA ARG A 268 -10.88 5.12 -11.81
C ARG A 268 -9.95 5.79 -12.81
N ASP A 269 -8.71 5.35 -12.90
CA ASP A 269 -7.70 5.92 -13.80
C ASP A 269 -8.14 5.78 -15.25
N TRP A 270 -8.69 4.63 -15.64
CA TRP A 270 -9.21 4.42 -16.98
C TRP A 270 -10.51 5.18 -17.27
N ALA A 271 -11.43 5.25 -16.31
CA ALA A 271 -12.65 6.03 -16.48
C ALA A 271 -12.33 7.52 -16.71
N GLU A 272 -11.38 8.07 -15.95
CA GLU A 272 -10.90 9.45 -16.10
C GLU A 272 -10.15 9.64 -17.42
N SER A 273 -9.22 8.74 -17.75
CA SER A 273 -8.42 8.80 -18.98
C SER A 273 -9.27 8.73 -20.25
N TRP A 274 -10.38 7.98 -20.20
CA TRP A 274 -11.35 7.91 -21.29
C TRP A 274 -12.46 8.97 -21.20
N GLN A 275 -12.44 9.84 -20.20
CA GLN A 275 -13.42 10.90 -19.96
C GLN A 275 -14.87 10.37 -19.92
N MET A 276 -15.07 9.23 -19.25
CA MET A 276 -16.37 8.55 -19.17
C MET A 276 -17.16 8.98 -17.93
N ASP A 277 -18.48 9.14 -18.06
CA ASP A 277 -19.36 9.37 -16.90
C ASP A 277 -19.66 8.04 -16.18
N VAL A 278 -18.74 7.68 -15.28
CA VAL A 278 -18.80 6.50 -14.41
C VAL A 278 -18.59 6.89 -12.95
N ARG A 279 -19.49 6.41 -12.09
CA ARG A 279 -19.45 6.56 -10.64
C ARG A 279 -19.07 5.22 -10.04
N ILE A 280 -17.97 5.21 -9.28
CA ILE A 280 -17.45 4.03 -8.58
C ILE A 280 -17.57 4.26 -7.08
N LEU A 281 -18.28 3.37 -6.39
CA LEU A 281 -18.42 3.34 -4.94
C LEU A 281 -17.76 2.07 -4.38
N HIS A 282 -16.73 2.23 -3.56
CA HIS A 282 -16.06 1.12 -2.89
C HIS A 282 -16.78 0.75 -1.59
N GLN A 283 -17.46 -0.39 -1.60
CA GLN A 283 -18.32 -0.89 -0.51
C GLN A 283 -17.66 -1.98 0.34
N THR A 284 -16.36 -2.25 0.13
CA THR A 284 -15.63 -3.33 0.82
C THR A 284 -15.72 -3.23 2.34
N MET A 285 -15.65 -2.01 2.90
CA MET A 285 -15.74 -1.77 4.35
C MET A 285 -17.18 -1.69 4.87
N THR A 286 -18.14 -1.31 4.01
CA THR A 286 -19.54 -1.08 4.41
C THR A 286 -20.38 -2.36 4.36
N LEU A 287 -19.93 -3.37 3.63
CA LEU A 287 -20.63 -4.65 3.46
C LEU A 287 -19.83 -5.80 4.07
N GLY A 288 -20.50 -6.64 4.86
CA GLY A 288 -20.05 -7.99 5.20
C GLY A 288 -20.44 -8.98 4.10
N ALA A 289 -19.77 -10.13 4.06
CA ALA A 289 -20.15 -11.22 3.16
C ALA A 289 -19.89 -12.59 3.81
N ILE A 290 -20.95 -13.41 3.89
CA ILE A 290 -20.87 -14.77 4.43
C ILE A 290 -21.14 -15.74 3.29
N ASN A 291 -20.20 -16.67 3.08
CA ASN A 291 -20.35 -17.77 2.16
C ASN A 291 -21.06 -18.93 2.86
N VAL A 292 -22.20 -19.38 2.33
CA VAL A 292 -22.93 -20.57 2.77
C VAL A 292 -22.72 -21.66 1.72
N THR A 293 -21.98 -22.71 2.04
CA THR A 293 -21.52 -23.71 1.06
C THR A 293 -21.67 -25.14 1.54
N GLY A 294 -21.93 -26.06 0.62
CA GLY A 294 -22.12 -27.49 0.83
C GLY A 294 -23.46 -28.01 0.29
N PRO A 295 -23.63 -29.33 0.16
CA PRO A 295 -24.87 -29.94 -0.35
C PRO A 295 -26.13 -29.54 0.42
N LEU A 296 -26.02 -29.20 1.72
CA LEU A 296 -27.15 -28.79 2.56
C LEU A 296 -27.39 -27.27 2.58
N ALA A 297 -26.63 -26.47 1.82
CA ALA A 297 -26.74 -25.00 1.81
C ALA A 297 -28.15 -24.49 1.50
N LYS A 298 -28.85 -25.08 0.52
CA LYS A 298 -30.24 -24.72 0.20
C LYS A 298 -31.21 -24.99 1.36
N GLN A 299 -31.02 -26.09 2.07
CA GLN A 299 -31.90 -26.45 3.20
C GLN A 299 -31.73 -25.46 4.36
N LEU A 300 -30.48 -25.05 4.62
CA LEU A 300 -30.19 -24.00 5.60
C LEU A 300 -30.81 -22.66 5.18
N LEU A 301 -30.63 -22.24 3.93
CA LEU A 301 -31.17 -20.98 3.43
C LEU A 301 -32.70 -20.96 3.46
N ALA A 302 -33.36 -22.08 3.16
CA ALA A 302 -34.82 -22.21 3.31
C ALA A 302 -35.26 -22.02 4.77
N LYS A 303 -34.58 -22.63 5.75
CA LYS A 303 -34.83 -22.37 7.19
C LYS A 303 -34.58 -20.92 7.58
N ALA A 304 -33.66 -20.24 6.91
CA ALA A 304 -33.39 -18.82 7.10
C ALA A 304 -34.38 -17.90 6.34
N GLY A 305 -35.41 -18.44 5.69
CA GLY A 305 -36.45 -17.66 4.99
C GLY A 305 -36.21 -17.43 3.49
N LEU A 306 -35.13 -17.99 2.92
CA LEU A 306 -34.84 -17.91 1.48
C LEU A 306 -35.25 -19.20 0.77
N GLU A 307 -36.53 -19.31 0.43
CA GLU A 307 -37.10 -20.51 -0.21
C GLU A 307 -36.65 -20.67 -1.67
N ASN A 308 -36.53 -19.56 -2.40
CA ASN A 308 -36.23 -19.54 -3.84
C ASN A 308 -34.91 -18.81 -4.13
N PRO A 309 -33.75 -19.39 -3.76
CA PRO A 309 -32.46 -18.77 -4.02
C PRO A 309 -32.12 -18.76 -5.53
N PRO A 310 -31.28 -17.83 -5.99
CA PRO A 310 -30.98 -17.68 -7.42
C PRO A 310 -30.27 -18.93 -8.00
N GLY A 311 -30.49 -19.16 -9.30
CA GLY A 311 -29.79 -20.19 -10.09
C GLY A 311 -28.32 -19.86 -10.33
N TRP A 312 -27.54 -20.81 -10.89
CA TRP A 312 -26.09 -20.65 -11.13
C TRP A 312 -25.74 -19.32 -11.82
N LEU A 313 -24.78 -18.56 -11.27
CA LEU A 313 -24.40 -17.22 -11.70
C LEU A 313 -25.57 -16.23 -11.77
N GLY A 314 -26.57 -16.42 -10.92
CA GLY A 314 -27.64 -15.47 -10.67
C GLY A 314 -27.43 -14.76 -9.35
N HIS A 315 -28.01 -13.57 -9.22
CA HIS A 315 -28.08 -12.86 -7.96
C HIS A 315 -29.45 -12.21 -7.77
N THR A 316 -29.86 -12.07 -6.52
CA THR A 316 -31.13 -11.44 -6.15
C THR A 316 -31.01 -10.74 -4.80
N ARG A 317 -31.91 -9.79 -4.52
CA ARG A 317 -32.07 -9.22 -3.19
C ARG A 317 -33.12 -10.03 -2.43
N ALA A 318 -32.81 -10.40 -1.19
CA ALA A 318 -33.73 -11.11 -0.32
C ALA A 318 -33.35 -10.91 1.14
N ASP A 319 -34.34 -11.03 2.03
CA ASP A 319 -34.09 -11.16 3.46
C ASP A 319 -33.65 -12.58 3.80
N VAL A 320 -32.54 -12.71 4.51
CA VAL A 320 -32.03 -13.99 5.02
C VAL A 320 -31.84 -13.84 6.53
N ALA A 321 -32.52 -14.67 7.32
CA ALA A 321 -32.55 -14.59 8.78
C ALA A 321 -32.91 -13.18 9.30
N GLY A 322 -33.82 -12.48 8.60
CA GLY A 322 -34.23 -11.12 8.92
C GLY A 322 -33.11 -10.08 8.75
N VAL A 323 -32.20 -10.31 7.80
CA VAL A 323 -31.15 -9.38 7.36
C VAL A 323 -31.24 -9.19 5.85
N PRO A 324 -31.30 -7.95 5.34
CA PRO A 324 -31.36 -7.69 3.91
C PRO A 324 -30.03 -8.06 3.27
N CYS A 325 -30.06 -8.99 2.32
CA CYS A 325 -28.88 -9.51 1.63
C CYS A 325 -29.01 -9.33 0.11
N GLN A 326 -27.89 -9.02 -0.53
CA GLN A 326 -27.64 -9.34 -1.93
C GLN A 326 -27.06 -10.76 -1.98
N VAL A 327 -27.85 -11.70 -2.51
CA VAL A 327 -27.51 -13.13 -2.56
C VAL A 327 -26.94 -13.45 -3.93
N PHE A 328 -25.73 -14.00 -3.97
CA PHE A 328 -25.07 -14.45 -5.20
C PHE A 328 -24.94 -15.96 -5.22
N ARG A 329 -25.32 -16.61 -6.32
CA ARG A 329 -25.06 -18.04 -6.54
C ARG A 329 -23.78 -18.21 -7.36
N LEU A 330 -22.69 -18.47 -6.66
CA LEU A 330 -21.40 -18.89 -7.23
C LEU A 330 -20.75 -19.94 -6.35
N SER A 331 -19.64 -20.54 -6.80
CA SER A 331 -18.87 -21.46 -5.98
C SER A 331 -17.39 -21.32 -6.27
N PHE A 332 -16.62 -21.21 -5.19
CA PHE A 332 -15.17 -21.35 -5.20
C PHE A 332 -14.71 -22.62 -4.47
N THR A 333 -15.62 -23.35 -3.83
CA THR A 333 -15.36 -24.61 -3.14
C THR A 333 -15.64 -25.84 -4.02
N GLY A 334 -16.27 -25.64 -5.17
CA GLY A 334 -16.79 -26.72 -6.02
C GLY A 334 -18.15 -27.27 -5.60
N GLU A 335 -18.67 -26.85 -4.45
CA GLU A 335 -19.99 -27.26 -3.95
C GLU A 335 -21.09 -26.26 -4.31
N LEU A 336 -22.34 -26.63 -4.01
CA LEU A 336 -23.42 -25.67 -3.91
C LEU A 336 -23.03 -24.56 -2.92
N SER A 337 -23.16 -23.30 -3.32
CA SER A 337 -22.60 -22.18 -2.58
C SER A 337 -23.34 -20.88 -2.88
N TYR A 338 -23.53 -20.07 -1.84
CA TYR A 338 -24.18 -18.78 -1.91
C TYR A 338 -23.38 -17.77 -1.11
N GLU A 339 -23.11 -16.60 -1.68
CA GLU A 339 -22.57 -15.48 -0.91
C GLU A 339 -23.68 -14.53 -0.53
N LEU A 340 -23.75 -14.21 0.76
CA LEU A 340 -24.73 -13.29 1.35
C LEU A 340 -24.02 -11.98 1.63
N HIS A 341 -24.10 -11.01 0.72
CA HIS A 341 -23.53 -9.67 0.92
C HIS A 341 -24.57 -8.80 1.64
N HIS A 342 -24.20 -8.16 2.74
CA HIS A 342 -25.14 -7.49 3.65
C HIS A 342 -24.49 -6.29 4.36
N PRO A 343 -25.25 -5.34 4.93
CA PRO A 343 -24.68 -4.28 5.75
C PRO A 343 -23.79 -4.83 6.87
N ALA A 344 -22.57 -4.31 7.00
CA ALA A 344 -21.55 -4.85 7.91
C ALA A 344 -22.01 -4.97 9.37
N GLU A 345 -22.86 -4.04 9.83
CA GLU A 345 -23.45 -4.02 11.18
C GLU A 345 -24.31 -5.25 11.51
N HIS A 346 -24.82 -5.96 10.49
CA HIS A 346 -25.63 -7.16 10.67
C HIS A 346 -24.83 -8.46 10.63
N SER A 347 -23.50 -8.40 10.40
CA SER A 347 -22.69 -9.61 10.20
C SER A 347 -22.77 -10.59 11.36
N VAL A 348 -22.60 -10.09 12.60
CA VAL A 348 -22.64 -10.94 13.80
C VAL A 348 -24.00 -11.58 13.98
N LYS A 349 -25.09 -10.82 13.76
CA LYS A 349 -26.47 -11.33 13.81
C LYS A 349 -26.66 -12.45 12.79
N LEU A 350 -26.37 -12.19 11.51
CA LEU A 350 -26.56 -13.14 10.43
C LEU A 350 -25.73 -14.42 10.65
N TRP A 351 -24.45 -14.27 11.02
CA TRP A 351 -23.54 -15.37 11.30
C TRP A 351 -24.06 -16.29 12.41
N ARG A 352 -24.41 -15.73 13.57
CA ARG A 352 -24.91 -16.51 14.71
C ARG A 352 -26.23 -17.21 14.36
N THR A 353 -27.18 -16.51 13.75
CA THR A 353 -28.46 -17.11 13.39
C THR A 353 -28.31 -18.26 12.39
N LEU A 354 -27.39 -18.14 11.41
CA LEU A 354 -27.12 -19.24 10.47
C LEU A 354 -26.46 -20.44 11.17
N LEU A 355 -25.54 -20.22 12.10
CA LEU A 355 -24.94 -21.30 12.89
C LEU A 355 -25.99 -22.00 13.78
N GLU A 356 -26.92 -21.26 14.36
CA GLU A 356 -28.02 -21.80 15.17
C GLU A 356 -29.00 -22.63 14.33
N LEU A 357 -29.50 -22.07 13.22
CA LEU A 357 -30.41 -22.76 12.30
C LEU A 357 -29.77 -24.00 11.65
N GLY A 358 -28.44 -23.99 11.49
CA GLY A 358 -27.70 -25.08 10.90
C GLY A 358 -27.28 -26.19 11.86
N GLN A 359 -27.51 -26.06 13.17
CA GLN A 359 -27.17 -27.12 14.14
C GLN A 359 -27.73 -28.51 13.75
N PRO A 360 -29.00 -28.65 13.29
CA PRO A 360 -29.54 -29.94 12.86
C PRO A 360 -28.85 -30.55 11.64
N PHE A 361 -28.08 -29.74 10.88
CA PHE A 361 -27.30 -30.16 9.72
C PHE A 361 -25.82 -30.40 10.04
N GLY A 362 -25.42 -30.28 11.31
CA GLY A 362 -24.01 -30.37 11.70
C GLY A 362 -23.16 -29.22 11.16
N ILE A 363 -23.72 -28.02 11.01
CA ILE A 363 -23.02 -26.86 10.45
C ILE A 363 -21.74 -26.56 11.22
N ARG A 364 -20.65 -26.28 10.49
CA ARG A 364 -19.38 -25.80 11.05
C ARG A 364 -18.79 -24.71 10.17
N PRO A 365 -18.21 -23.65 10.73
CA PRO A 365 -17.46 -22.70 9.92
C PRO A 365 -16.19 -23.35 9.38
N HIS A 366 -15.69 -22.86 8.25
CA HIS A 366 -14.39 -23.22 7.70
C HIS A 366 -13.50 -21.99 7.55
N GLY A 367 -12.20 -22.20 7.66
CA GLY A 367 -11.17 -21.20 7.44
C GLY A 367 -10.58 -21.27 6.03
N LEU A 368 -9.61 -20.40 5.78
CA LEU A 368 -8.91 -20.30 4.50
C LEU A 368 -8.14 -21.57 4.14
N GLU A 369 -7.65 -22.30 5.13
CA GLU A 369 -6.88 -23.52 4.91
C GLU A 369 -7.69 -24.59 4.15
N ALA A 370 -8.95 -24.78 4.52
CA ALA A 370 -9.86 -25.67 3.82
C ALA A 370 -10.22 -25.11 2.44
N LEU A 371 -10.54 -23.81 2.36
CA LEU A 371 -10.92 -23.13 1.11
C LEU A 371 -9.84 -23.27 0.02
N VAL A 372 -8.56 -23.06 0.38
CA VAL A 372 -7.43 -23.14 -0.56
C VAL A 372 -7.33 -24.53 -1.20
N ARG A 373 -7.63 -25.60 -0.47
CA ARG A 373 -7.59 -26.97 -1.02
C ARG A 373 -8.86 -27.29 -1.82
N LEU A 374 -10.03 -26.91 -1.32
CA LEU A 374 -11.31 -27.09 -2.02
C LEU A 374 -11.30 -26.45 -3.42
N ARG A 375 -10.75 -25.23 -3.54
CA ARG A 375 -10.64 -24.54 -4.84
C ARG A 375 -9.60 -25.17 -5.76
N LEU A 376 -8.49 -25.69 -5.22
CA LEU A 376 -7.44 -26.35 -5.99
C LEU A 376 -7.97 -27.61 -6.67
N GLU A 377 -8.82 -28.38 -6.00
CA GLU A 377 -9.48 -29.57 -6.59
C GLU A 377 -10.39 -29.23 -7.79
N LYS A 378 -10.80 -27.96 -7.91
CA LYS A 378 -11.58 -27.44 -9.04
C LYS A 378 -10.74 -26.71 -10.09
N GLY A 379 -9.43 -26.58 -9.87
CA GLY A 379 -8.54 -25.86 -10.76
C GLY A 379 -8.77 -24.34 -10.80
N HIS A 380 -9.41 -23.76 -9.77
CA HIS A 380 -9.58 -22.31 -9.68
C HIS A 380 -8.26 -21.63 -9.31
N ILE A 381 -7.95 -20.48 -9.90
CA ILE A 381 -6.78 -19.64 -9.55
C ILE A 381 -7.08 -18.79 -8.31
N LEU A 382 -6.06 -18.14 -7.72
CA LEU A 382 -6.16 -17.37 -6.46
C LEU A 382 -5.55 -15.99 -6.62
#